data_AF-A0A2W4K507-F1
#
_entry.id   AF-A0A2W4K507-F1
#
_cell.length_a   1.000
_cell.length_b   1.000
_cell.length_c   1.000
_cell.angle_alpha   90.00
_cell.angle_beta   90.00
_cell.angle_gamma   90.00
#
_symmetry.space_group_name_H-M   'P 1'
#
loop_
_entity.id
_entity.type
_entity.pdbx_description
1 polymer ?
#
loop_
_entity_poly.entity_id
_entity_poly.type
_entity_poly.pdbx_seq_one_letter_code
_entity_poly.pdbx_strand_id
1 'polypeptide(L)'
;MELGLLAPERVVSLRAIPELRRCERDGDLLVLGAGLTHDDVATSPLVADHAPVLAEVANDVGNIRVRCTGTLGGNLAFAEPRSDVATVLLALGAGVRLAGVDGEREVPMREFVLGAYETDLRPGELIVAVLVPRQPGTAVYRKVVFSERPVVGVALAETGQGWRLVIGAVAMTPEILEVRRLDEIDPRAIAESLDVLADLGGSEEYKTHLTAVTIGRCVAAAGRQDP
;
A
#
# COMPACT_ATOMS: atom_id res chain seq x y z
N MET A 1 -12.58 8.34 -18.72
CA MET A 1 -12.48 7.56 -19.96
C MET A 1 -13.78 6.79 -20.22
N GLU A 2 -14.16 5.70 -19.54
CA GLU A 2 -15.53 5.13 -19.73
C GLU A 2 -16.64 5.97 -19.08
N LEU A 3 -16.40 6.47 -17.87
CA LEU A 3 -17.34 7.33 -17.13
C LEU A 3 -17.26 8.82 -17.51
N GLY A 4 -16.51 9.18 -18.55
CA GLY A 4 -16.35 10.58 -18.98
C GLY A 4 -15.53 11.51 -18.05
N LEU A 5 -15.12 11.05 -16.87
CA LEU A 5 -14.38 11.86 -15.87
C LEU A 5 -12.98 12.33 -16.32
N LEU A 6 -12.41 11.67 -17.33
CA LEU A 6 -11.10 12.00 -17.92
C LEU A 6 -11.19 11.80 -19.43
N ALA A 7 -10.71 12.76 -20.20
CA ALA A 7 -10.71 12.77 -21.67
C ALA A 7 -9.33 13.21 -22.21
N PRO A 8 -8.27 12.41 -22.02
CA PRO A 8 -6.94 12.77 -22.49
C PRO A 8 -6.89 12.78 -24.02
N GLU A 9 -6.17 13.72 -24.61
CA GLU A 9 -5.94 13.74 -26.06
C GLU A 9 -5.03 12.60 -26.52
N ARG A 10 -4.18 12.10 -25.62
CA ARG A 10 -3.17 11.07 -25.90
C ARG A 10 -3.05 10.11 -24.72
N VAL A 11 -2.80 8.85 -25.04
CA VAL A 11 -2.48 7.80 -24.06
C VAL A 11 -1.15 7.19 -24.45
N VAL A 12 -0.17 7.23 -23.55
CA VAL A 12 1.15 6.63 -23.75
C VAL A 12 1.19 5.29 -23.03
N SER A 13 1.30 4.20 -23.79
CA SER A 13 1.41 2.86 -23.23
C SER A 13 2.83 2.58 -22.75
N LEU A 14 2.98 2.21 -21.47
CA LEU A 14 4.26 1.80 -20.89
C LEU A 14 4.55 0.30 -21.04
N ARG A 15 3.61 -0.47 -21.63
CA ARG A 15 3.67 -1.94 -21.67
C ARG A 15 4.88 -2.49 -22.44
N ALA A 16 5.42 -1.72 -23.37
CA ALA A 16 6.55 -2.12 -24.21
C ALA A 16 7.92 -1.89 -23.56
N ILE A 17 7.98 -1.37 -22.33
CA ILE A 17 9.23 -1.06 -21.62
C ILE A 17 9.59 -2.23 -20.70
N PRO A 18 10.51 -3.14 -21.09
CA PRO A 18 10.84 -4.33 -20.30
C PRO A 18 11.51 -3.98 -18.96
N GLU A 19 12.20 -2.85 -18.86
CA GLU A 19 12.85 -2.37 -17.64
C GLU A 19 11.83 -2.17 -16.51
N LEU A 20 10.60 -1.75 -16.82
CA LEU A 20 9.53 -1.58 -15.84
C LEU A 20 9.00 -2.91 -15.30
N ARG A 21 9.41 -4.06 -15.82
CA ARG A 21 8.93 -5.39 -15.41
C ARG A 21 10.00 -6.20 -14.65
N ARG A 22 11.11 -5.57 -14.26
CA ARG A 22 12.19 -6.23 -13.52
C ARG A 22 11.85 -6.36 -12.04
N CYS A 23 12.33 -7.42 -11.41
CA CYS A 23 12.19 -7.70 -9.97
C CYS A 23 13.55 -8.19 -9.48
N GLU A 24 14.27 -7.35 -8.74
CA GLU A 24 15.69 -7.55 -8.46
C GLU A 24 16.01 -7.18 -7.00
N ARG A 25 17.00 -7.86 -6.40
CA ARG A 25 17.54 -7.45 -5.10
C ARG A 25 18.68 -6.46 -5.31
N ASP A 26 18.65 -5.39 -4.53
CA ASP A 26 19.72 -4.40 -4.44
C ASP A 26 20.06 -4.18 -2.95
N GLY A 27 21.07 -4.91 -2.47
CA GLY A 27 21.40 -4.94 -1.04
C GLY A 27 20.22 -5.41 -0.18
N ASP A 28 19.81 -4.55 0.75
CA ASP A 28 18.68 -4.78 1.66
C ASP A 28 17.32 -4.34 1.08
N LEU A 29 17.31 -3.85 -0.16
CA LEU A 29 16.09 -3.47 -0.89
C LEU A 29 15.72 -4.52 -1.93
N LEU A 30 14.42 -4.69 -2.12
CA LEU A 30 13.83 -5.31 -3.28
C LEU A 30 13.33 -4.20 -4.21
N VAL A 31 13.87 -4.17 -5.43
CA VAL A 31 13.50 -3.22 -6.48
C VAL A 31 12.45 -3.88 -7.37
N LEU A 32 11.22 -3.40 -7.26
CA LEU A 32 10.06 -3.88 -8.01
C LEU A 32 9.73 -2.89 -9.12
N GLY A 33 9.90 -3.29 -10.37
CA GLY A 33 9.54 -2.46 -11.52
C GLY A 33 8.06 -2.06 -11.48
N ALA A 34 7.78 -0.80 -11.82
CA ALA A 34 6.43 -0.22 -11.75
C ALA A 34 5.40 -0.90 -12.69
N GLY A 35 5.88 -1.59 -13.72
CA GLY A 35 5.09 -2.36 -14.67
C GLY A 35 4.85 -3.82 -14.27
N LEU A 36 5.35 -4.29 -13.12
CA LEU A 36 4.95 -5.56 -12.54
C LEU A 36 3.47 -5.53 -12.20
N THR A 37 2.74 -6.57 -12.59
CA THR A 37 1.33 -6.73 -12.23
C THR A 37 1.19 -7.18 -10.78
N HIS A 38 -0.01 -7.02 -10.19
CA HIS A 38 -0.26 -7.58 -8.86
C HIS A 38 -0.06 -9.10 -8.83
N ASP A 39 -0.37 -9.79 -9.93
CA ASP A 39 -0.11 -11.23 -10.07
C ASP A 39 1.40 -11.56 -10.14
N ASP A 40 2.18 -10.77 -10.88
CA ASP A 40 3.64 -10.90 -10.92
C ASP A 40 4.25 -10.75 -9.50
N VAL A 41 3.73 -9.80 -8.71
CA VAL A 41 4.18 -9.57 -7.32
C VAL A 41 3.74 -10.71 -6.39
N ALA A 42 2.48 -11.14 -6.49
CA ALA A 42 1.90 -12.20 -5.67
C ALA A 42 2.58 -13.56 -5.84
N THR A 43 3.00 -13.87 -7.07
CA THR A 43 3.56 -15.18 -7.43
C THR A 43 5.10 -15.19 -7.44
N SER A 44 5.75 -14.04 -7.22
CA SER A 44 7.20 -13.95 -7.20
C SER A 44 7.80 -14.65 -5.98
N PRO A 45 8.67 -15.66 -6.16
CA PRO A 45 9.42 -16.25 -5.06
C PRO A 45 10.32 -15.23 -4.36
N LEU A 46 10.80 -14.22 -5.10
CA LEU A 46 11.67 -13.18 -4.58
C LEU A 46 10.93 -12.26 -3.61
N VAL A 47 9.69 -11.88 -3.96
CA VAL A 47 8.81 -11.09 -3.09
C VAL A 47 8.38 -11.92 -1.89
N ALA A 48 7.98 -13.19 -2.11
CA ALA A 48 7.57 -14.08 -1.03
C ALA A 48 8.65 -14.29 0.04
N ASP A 49 9.94 -14.31 -0.34
CA ASP A 49 11.06 -14.39 0.61
C ASP A 49 11.40 -13.05 1.27
N HIS A 50 11.29 -11.94 0.53
CA HIS A 50 11.79 -10.63 0.99
C HIS A 50 10.74 -9.80 1.75
N ALA A 51 9.49 -9.85 1.30
CA ALA A 51 8.33 -9.16 1.88
C ALA A 51 7.07 -10.05 1.77
N PRO A 52 6.98 -11.14 2.56
CA PRO A 52 5.86 -12.08 2.50
C PRO A 52 4.48 -11.42 2.56
N VAL A 53 4.30 -10.41 3.42
CA VAL A 53 3.01 -9.69 3.55
C VAL A 53 2.60 -8.99 2.26
N LEU A 54 3.56 -8.51 1.46
CA LEU A 54 3.28 -7.87 0.18
C LEU A 54 2.80 -8.89 -0.86
N ALA A 55 3.41 -10.08 -0.89
CA ALA A 55 2.95 -11.17 -1.76
C ALA A 55 1.53 -11.61 -1.40
N GLU A 56 1.23 -11.77 -0.10
CA GLU A 56 -0.11 -12.11 0.40
C GLU A 56 -1.15 -11.08 -0.05
N VAL A 57 -0.89 -9.79 0.19
CA VAL A 57 -1.83 -8.71 -0.15
C VAL A 57 -1.99 -8.56 -1.66
N ALA A 58 -0.91 -8.67 -2.43
CA ALA A 58 -0.99 -8.62 -3.89
C ALA A 58 -1.88 -9.72 -4.46
N ASN A 59 -1.92 -10.91 -3.84
CA ASN A 59 -2.79 -12.02 -4.25
C ASN A 59 -4.28 -11.77 -3.94
N ASP A 60 -4.60 -10.82 -3.07
CA ASP A 60 -5.96 -10.49 -2.65
C ASP A 60 -6.48 -9.16 -3.24
N VAL A 61 -5.75 -8.60 -4.22
CA VAL A 61 -6.21 -7.43 -4.98
C VAL A 61 -7.27 -7.85 -5.99
N GLY A 62 -8.45 -7.25 -5.96
CA GLY A 62 -9.51 -7.46 -6.95
C GLY A 62 -9.77 -8.93 -7.31
N ASN A 63 -10.17 -9.18 -8.56
CA ASN A 63 -10.24 -10.53 -9.11
C ASN A 63 -9.00 -10.85 -9.98
N ILE A 64 -8.84 -12.10 -10.38
CA ILE A 64 -7.67 -12.54 -11.16
C ILE A 64 -7.42 -11.71 -12.43
N ARG A 65 -8.47 -11.27 -13.13
CA ARG A 65 -8.31 -10.44 -14.34
C ARG A 65 -7.76 -9.06 -14.01
N VAL A 66 -8.23 -8.46 -12.92
CA VAL A 66 -7.69 -7.21 -12.38
C VAL A 66 -6.24 -7.39 -11.97
N ARG A 67 -5.87 -8.49 -11.29
CA ARG A 67 -4.49 -8.72 -10.85
C ARG A 67 -3.51 -8.93 -11.99
N CYS A 68 -3.89 -9.64 -13.03
CA CYS A 68 -3.01 -9.89 -14.18
C CYS A 68 -2.86 -8.67 -15.10
N THR A 69 -3.55 -7.55 -14.82
CA THR A 69 -3.52 -6.35 -15.67
C THR A 69 -3.15 -5.08 -14.92
N GLY A 70 -3.62 -4.92 -13.68
CA GLY A 70 -3.26 -3.82 -12.80
C GLY A 70 -1.81 -3.93 -12.36
N THR A 71 -1.06 -2.84 -12.55
CA THR A 71 0.36 -2.78 -12.20
C THR A 71 0.58 -2.10 -10.86
N LEU A 72 1.71 -2.43 -10.22
CA LEU A 72 2.13 -1.82 -8.98
C LEU A 72 2.22 -0.29 -9.12
N GLY A 73 2.93 0.20 -10.15
CA GLY A 73 3.06 1.63 -10.42
C GLY A 73 1.74 2.30 -10.77
N GLY A 74 0.86 1.62 -11.52
CA GLY A 74 -0.47 2.15 -11.85
C GLY A 74 -1.34 2.30 -10.60
N ASN A 75 -1.30 1.33 -9.69
CA ASN A 75 -1.99 1.41 -8.40
C ASN A 75 -1.50 2.59 -7.56
N LEU A 76 -0.17 2.79 -7.48
CA LEU A 76 0.41 3.88 -6.69
C LEU A 76 0.19 5.26 -7.32
N ALA A 77 0.33 5.38 -8.64
CA ALA A 77 0.05 6.63 -9.35
C ALA A 77 -1.43 7.04 -9.27
N PHE A 78 -2.34 6.06 -9.17
CA PHE A 78 -3.76 6.33 -8.98
C PHE A 78 -4.09 6.83 -7.56
N ALA A 79 -3.27 6.49 -6.55
CA ALA A 79 -3.38 6.97 -5.17
C ALA A 79 -4.81 6.89 -4.57
N GLU A 80 -5.52 5.80 -4.86
CA GLU A 80 -6.82 5.58 -4.22
C GLU A 80 -6.64 5.30 -2.72
N PRO A 81 -7.37 6.00 -1.83
CA PRO A 81 -7.22 5.85 -0.37
C PRO A 81 -7.49 4.44 0.16
N ARG A 82 -8.19 3.62 -0.64
CA ARG A 82 -8.58 2.23 -0.33
C ARG A 82 -7.62 1.19 -0.93
N SER A 83 -6.39 1.58 -1.26
CA SER A 83 -5.39 0.64 -1.79
C SER A 83 -4.77 -0.20 -0.69
N ASP A 84 -5.05 -1.50 -0.72
CA ASP A 84 -4.44 -2.50 0.17
C ASP A 84 -2.90 -2.49 0.03
N VAL A 85 -2.43 -2.46 -1.22
CA VAL A 85 -0.99 -2.52 -1.56
C VAL A 85 -0.26 -1.27 -1.08
N ALA A 86 -0.82 -0.08 -1.29
CA ALA A 86 -0.21 1.16 -0.81
C ALA A 86 -0.13 1.17 0.73
N THR A 87 -1.17 0.70 1.42
CA THR A 87 -1.21 0.58 2.88
C THR A 87 -0.08 -0.30 3.41
N VAL A 88 0.16 -1.45 2.78
CA VAL A 88 1.24 -2.38 3.16
C VAL A 88 2.62 -1.83 2.83
N LEU A 89 2.79 -1.20 1.66
CA LEU A 89 4.06 -0.58 1.30
C LEU A 89 4.46 0.55 2.26
N LEU A 90 3.48 1.35 2.72
CA LEU A 90 3.70 2.34 3.77
C LEU A 90 4.13 1.67 5.09
N ALA A 91 3.49 0.57 5.49
CA ALA A 91 3.85 -0.16 6.70
C ALA A 91 5.28 -0.72 6.63
N LEU A 92 5.69 -1.23 5.47
CA LEU A 92 7.05 -1.71 5.23
C LEU A 92 8.09 -0.58 5.09
N GLY A 93 7.65 0.68 5.02
CA GLY A 93 8.55 1.83 4.85
C GLY A 93 9.16 1.89 3.45
N ALA A 94 8.39 1.49 2.44
CA ALA A 94 8.82 1.52 1.05
C ALA A 94 9.12 2.95 0.55
N GLY A 95 9.85 3.01 -0.55
CA GLY A 95 10.03 4.20 -1.36
C GLY A 95 9.57 3.97 -2.80
N VAL A 96 9.53 5.04 -3.57
CA VAL A 96 9.34 4.98 -5.03
C VAL A 96 10.50 5.65 -5.72
N ARG A 97 10.94 5.07 -6.84
CA ARG A 97 11.88 5.70 -7.76
C ARG A 97 11.09 6.29 -8.91
N LEU A 98 11.34 7.56 -9.17
CA LEU A 98 10.71 8.37 -10.21
C LEU A 98 11.76 8.75 -11.25
N ALA A 99 11.38 8.75 -12.52
CA ALA A 99 12.23 9.21 -13.62
C ALA A 99 11.51 10.26 -14.45
N GLY A 100 12.20 11.34 -14.79
CA GLY A 100 11.75 12.39 -15.69
C GLY A 100 12.87 12.83 -16.64
N VAL A 101 12.63 13.92 -17.38
CA VAL A 101 13.62 14.45 -18.34
C VAL A 101 14.91 14.95 -17.67
N ASP A 102 14.82 15.36 -16.40
CA ASP A 102 15.94 15.90 -15.62
C ASP A 102 16.69 14.82 -14.82
N GLY A 103 16.32 13.55 -14.96
CA GLY A 103 16.95 12.41 -14.30
C GLY A 103 16.02 11.62 -13.37
N GLU A 104 16.63 10.91 -12.42
CA GLU A 104 15.93 10.05 -11.47
C GLU A 104 15.98 10.63 -10.05
N ARG A 105 14.93 10.36 -9.27
CA ARG A 105 14.88 10.65 -7.83
C ARG A 105 14.12 9.58 -7.08
N GLU A 106 14.47 9.42 -5.81
CA GLU A 106 13.78 8.51 -4.90
C GLU A 106 13.01 9.31 -3.85
N VAL A 107 11.80 8.84 -3.54
CA VAL A 107 10.89 9.50 -2.59
C VAL A 107 10.36 8.44 -1.62
N PRO A 108 10.41 8.67 -0.30
CA PRO A 108 9.73 7.82 0.66
C PRO A 108 8.23 7.72 0.34
N MET A 109 7.64 6.52 0.45
CA MET A 109 6.23 6.32 0.08
C MET A 109 5.27 7.22 0.88
N ARG A 110 5.62 7.54 2.13
CA ARG A 110 4.88 8.48 3.01
C ARG A 110 4.89 9.93 2.52
N GLU A 111 5.89 10.31 1.71
CA GLU A 111 6.00 11.64 1.10
C GLU A 111 5.45 11.64 -0.34
N PHE A 112 5.30 10.45 -0.93
CA PHE A 112 4.76 10.27 -2.27
C PHE A 112 3.23 10.37 -2.32
N VAL A 113 2.52 9.80 -1.34
CA VAL A 113 1.04 9.85 -1.27
C VAL A 113 0.62 11.08 -0.49
N LEU A 114 0.12 12.10 -1.21
CA LEU A 114 -0.23 13.39 -0.62
C LEU A 114 -1.72 13.47 -0.23
N GLY A 115 -2.56 12.70 -0.90
CA GLY A 115 -4.01 12.78 -0.77
C GLY A 115 -4.74 11.72 -1.60
N ALA A 116 -6.06 11.75 -1.53
CA ALA A 116 -6.89 10.91 -2.39
C ALA A 116 -6.71 11.31 -3.85
N TYR A 117 -6.16 10.39 -4.65
CA TYR A 117 -5.82 10.62 -6.06
C TYR A 117 -4.74 11.70 -6.28
N GLU A 118 -3.96 12.00 -5.25
CA GLU A 118 -2.91 13.02 -5.28
C GLU A 118 -1.56 12.43 -4.86
N THR A 119 -0.54 12.65 -5.69
CA THR A 119 0.82 12.17 -5.46
C THR A 119 1.84 13.27 -5.73
N ASP A 120 3.08 13.08 -5.27
CA ASP A 120 4.22 13.93 -5.61
C ASP A 120 4.76 13.70 -7.06
N LEU A 121 4.01 13.04 -7.94
CA LEU A 121 4.37 12.93 -9.36
C LEU A 121 4.32 14.30 -10.04
N ARG A 122 5.44 14.73 -10.63
CA ARG A 122 5.51 15.98 -11.40
C ARG A 122 5.18 15.74 -12.87
N PRO A 123 4.75 16.77 -13.61
CA PRO A 123 4.55 16.66 -15.04
C PRO A 123 5.78 16.10 -15.76
N GLY A 124 5.59 15.01 -16.51
CA GLY A 124 6.66 14.33 -17.25
C GLY A 124 7.43 13.28 -16.44
N GLU A 125 7.10 13.05 -15.16
CA GLU A 125 7.66 11.96 -14.38
C GLU A 125 6.87 10.66 -14.54
N LEU A 126 7.59 9.53 -14.38
CA LEU A 126 7.04 8.19 -14.31
C LEU A 126 7.54 7.51 -13.03
N ILE A 127 6.67 6.73 -12.37
CA ILE A 127 7.13 5.75 -11.40
C ILE A 127 7.86 4.65 -12.18
N VAL A 128 9.14 4.44 -11.90
CA VAL A 128 9.94 3.40 -12.56
C VAL A 128 10.08 2.15 -11.70
N ALA A 129 10.16 2.32 -10.38
CA ALA A 129 10.25 1.21 -9.45
C ALA A 129 9.68 1.56 -8.07
N VAL A 130 9.32 0.51 -7.32
CA VAL A 130 9.03 0.56 -5.89
C VAL A 130 10.20 -0.10 -5.16
N LEU A 131 10.70 0.58 -4.14
CA LEU A 131 11.85 0.19 -3.35
C LEU A 131 11.33 -0.35 -2.03
N VAL A 132 11.35 -1.66 -1.85
CA VAL A 132 10.77 -2.32 -0.68
C VAL A 132 11.91 -2.78 0.23
N PRO A 133 12.04 -2.24 1.46
CA PRO A 133 12.97 -2.78 2.43
C PRO A 133 12.66 -4.22 2.78
N ARG A 134 13.68 -4.97 3.18
CA ARG A 134 13.48 -6.31 3.76
C ARG A 134 12.53 -6.21 4.94
N GLN A 135 11.47 -7.01 4.91
CA GLN A 135 10.59 -7.16 6.05
C GLN A 135 11.42 -7.69 7.23
N PRO A 136 11.61 -6.91 8.32
CA PRO A 136 12.60 -7.23 9.35
C PRO A 136 12.13 -8.36 10.28
N GLY A 137 10.82 -8.60 10.33
CA GLY A 137 10.20 -9.61 11.19
C GLY A 137 8.72 -9.73 10.87
N THR A 138 7.88 -9.57 11.88
CA THR A 138 6.43 -9.75 11.73
C THR A 138 5.79 -8.61 10.95
N ALA A 139 4.96 -8.94 9.94
CA ALA A 139 4.07 -7.98 9.31
C ALA A 139 2.73 -8.63 9.00
N VAL A 140 1.65 -7.92 9.31
CA VAL A 140 0.27 -8.40 9.19
C VAL A 140 -0.57 -7.35 8.48
N TYR A 141 -1.41 -7.80 7.56
CA TYR A 141 -2.48 -6.99 6.98
C TYR A 141 -3.84 -7.61 7.25
N ARG A 142 -4.83 -6.79 7.62
CA ARG A 142 -6.23 -7.18 7.74
C ARG A 142 -7.11 -6.09 7.13
N LYS A 143 -8.16 -6.51 6.44
CA LYS A 143 -9.19 -5.62 5.92
C LYS A 143 -10.59 -6.10 6.23
N VAL A 144 -11.53 -5.16 6.23
CA VAL A 144 -12.96 -5.43 6.23
C VAL A 144 -13.52 -4.96 4.89
N VAL A 145 -14.20 -5.85 4.19
CA VAL A 145 -14.71 -5.63 2.83
C VAL A 145 -16.20 -5.90 2.83
N PHE A 146 -17.00 -4.95 2.33
CA PHE A 146 -18.44 -5.13 2.08
C PHE A 146 -18.79 -5.20 0.60
N SER A 147 -17.95 -4.62 -0.26
CA SER A 147 -18.14 -4.57 -1.70
C SER A 147 -16.81 -4.89 -2.42
N GLU A 148 -16.48 -4.21 -3.51
CA GLU A 148 -15.21 -4.44 -4.23
C GLU A 148 -13.98 -3.83 -3.53
N ARG A 149 -14.18 -2.93 -2.57
CA ARG A 149 -13.12 -2.18 -1.89
C ARG A 149 -13.21 -2.32 -0.37
N PRO A 150 -12.07 -2.24 0.34
CA PRO A 150 -12.07 -2.24 1.79
C PRO A 150 -12.80 -1.02 2.34
N VAL A 151 -13.52 -1.23 3.43
CA VAL A 151 -14.07 -0.17 4.29
C VAL A 151 -13.04 0.25 5.34
N VAL A 152 -12.19 -0.70 5.76
CA VAL A 152 -11.05 -0.50 6.63
C VAL A 152 -9.92 -1.41 6.15
N GLY A 153 -8.70 -0.91 6.08
CA GLY A 153 -7.49 -1.71 5.90
C GLY A 153 -6.46 -1.33 6.95
N VAL A 154 -5.89 -2.30 7.65
CA VAL A 154 -4.87 -2.09 8.67
C VAL A 154 -3.66 -2.96 8.38
N ALA A 155 -2.50 -2.33 8.25
CA ALA A 155 -1.21 -2.99 8.21
C ALA A 155 -0.44 -2.70 9.50
N LEU A 156 0.20 -3.71 10.07
CA LEU A 156 1.06 -3.58 11.23
C LEU A 156 2.36 -4.32 10.93
N ALA A 157 3.49 -3.62 10.92
CA ALA A 157 4.79 -4.19 10.61
C ALA A 157 5.81 -3.85 11.68
N GLU A 158 6.61 -4.83 12.06
CA GLU A 158 7.78 -4.62 12.89
C GLU A 158 8.80 -3.76 12.16
N THR A 159 9.51 -2.91 12.90
CA THR A 159 10.58 -2.05 12.40
C THR A 159 11.79 -2.23 13.32
N GLY A 160 12.96 -1.73 12.90
CA GLY A 160 14.15 -1.73 13.76
C GLY A 160 14.02 -0.89 15.04
N GLN A 161 12.88 -0.21 15.27
CA GLN A 161 12.64 0.68 16.40
C GLN A 161 11.34 0.38 17.17
N GLY A 162 10.56 -0.63 16.75
CA GLY A 162 9.25 -0.92 17.31
C GLY A 162 8.31 -1.42 16.21
N TRP A 163 7.17 -0.78 16.05
CA TRP A 163 6.15 -1.15 15.08
C TRP A 163 5.60 0.07 14.35
N ARG A 164 5.29 -0.13 13.07
CA ARG A 164 4.55 0.82 12.25
C ARG A 164 3.15 0.29 12.01
N LEU A 165 2.17 1.04 12.48
CA LEU A 165 0.74 0.85 12.23
C LEU A 165 0.31 1.78 11.10
N VAL A 166 -0.29 1.23 10.04
CA VAL A 166 -0.86 2.00 8.94
C VAL A 166 -2.34 1.67 8.78
N ILE A 167 -3.18 2.70 8.74
CA ILE A 167 -4.63 2.57 8.63
C ILE A 167 -5.07 3.25 7.34
N GLY A 168 -5.52 2.47 6.37
CA GLY A 168 -6.05 2.93 5.08
C GLY A 168 -7.57 2.79 4.98
N ALA A 169 -8.14 3.28 3.88
CA ALA A 169 -9.55 3.21 3.51
C ALA A 169 -10.55 4.02 4.36
N VAL A 170 -10.13 4.56 5.50
CA VAL A 170 -11.01 5.27 6.45
C VAL A 170 -11.00 6.80 6.29
N ALA A 171 -9.90 7.35 5.79
CA ALA A 171 -9.68 8.78 5.59
C ALA A 171 -9.14 9.03 4.16
N MET A 172 -8.93 10.30 3.79
CA MET A 172 -8.39 10.68 2.47
C MET A 172 -6.93 10.26 2.28
N THR A 173 -6.17 10.19 3.37
CA THR A 173 -4.79 9.68 3.40
C THR A 173 -4.70 8.54 4.41
N PRO A 174 -3.80 7.57 4.21
CA PRO A 174 -3.51 6.59 5.25
C PRO A 174 -2.92 7.26 6.50
N GLU A 175 -3.39 6.86 7.67
CA GLU A 175 -2.79 7.27 8.95
C GLU A 175 -1.59 6.36 9.26
N ILE A 176 -0.49 6.93 9.71
CA ILE A 176 0.74 6.19 10.04
C ILE A 176 1.16 6.53 11.46
N LEU A 177 1.22 5.50 12.32
CA LEU A 177 1.69 5.63 13.70
C LEU A 177 2.92 4.75 13.92
N GLU A 178 3.93 5.32 14.56
CA GLU A 178 5.10 4.58 15.06
C GLU A 178 4.92 4.35 16.56
N VAL A 179 4.95 3.09 17.00
CA VAL A 179 4.84 2.70 18.41
C VAL A 179 6.03 1.85 18.81
N ARG A 180 6.43 1.88 20.09
CA ARG A 180 7.60 1.09 20.54
C ARG A 180 7.21 -0.36 20.81
N ARG A 181 6.02 -0.59 21.37
CA ARG A 181 5.57 -1.91 21.81
C ARG A 181 4.11 -2.14 21.42
N LEU A 182 3.74 -3.41 21.20
CA LEU A 182 2.38 -3.78 20.82
C LEU A 182 1.34 -3.43 21.90
N ASP A 183 1.71 -3.46 23.18
CA ASP A 183 0.84 -3.15 24.32
C ASP A 183 0.52 -1.64 24.46
N GLU A 184 1.22 -0.77 23.71
CA GLU A 184 0.95 0.67 23.64
C GLU A 184 -0.17 1.01 22.66
N ILE A 185 -0.56 0.06 21.80
CA ILE A 185 -1.63 0.27 20.82
C ILE A 185 -2.97 0.12 21.54
N ASP A 186 -3.63 1.24 21.85
CA ASP A 186 -5.05 1.27 22.20
C ASP A 186 -5.91 1.39 20.93
N PRO A 187 -6.57 0.31 20.48
CA PRO A 187 -7.30 0.32 19.23
C PRO A 187 -8.47 1.31 19.20
N ARG A 188 -9.13 1.52 20.36
CA ARG A 188 -10.29 2.41 20.45
C ARG A 188 -9.84 3.86 20.40
N ALA A 189 -8.87 4.22 21.24
CA ALA A 189 -8.36 5.59 21.30
C ALA A 189 -7.79 6.03 19.94
N ILE A 190 -7.04 5.15 19.26
CA ILE A 190 -6.52 5.44 17.92
C ILE A 190 -7.67 5.67 16.94
N ALA A 191 -8.64 4.76 16.87
CA ALA A 191 -9.75 4.90 15.93
C ALA A 191 -10.58 6.17 16.15
N GLU A 192 -10.82 6.55 17.41
CA GLU A 192 -11.55 7.77 17.78
C GLU A 192 -10.77 9.06 17.47
N SER A 193 -9.45 8.97 17.26
CA SER A 193 -8.61 10.13 16.90
C SER A 193 -8.54 10.42 15.40
N LEU A 194 -9.02 9.49 14.55
CA LEU A 194 -8.91 9.60 13.10
C LEU A 194 -10.00 10.51 12.53
N ASP A 195 -9.68 11.22 11.44
CA ASP A 195 -10.65 11.94 10.60
C ASP A 195 -11.39 10.95 9.68
N VAL A 196 -12.27 10.13 10.27
CA VAL A 196 -12.98 9.06 9.57
C VAL A 196 -14.06 9.65 8.67
N LEU A 197 -14.11 9.18 7.42
CA LEU A 197 -15.05 9.68 6.43
C LEU A 197 -16.14 8.67 6.11
N ALA A 198 -17.39 9.09 6.30
CA ALA A 198 -18.57 8.34 5.90
C ALA A 198 -18.67 8.24 4.36
N ASP A 199 -19.09 7.08 3.86
CA ASP A 199 -19.37 6.84 2.44
C ASP A 199 -20.36 5.67 2.26
N LEU A 200 -20.46 5.15 1.04
CA LEU A 200 -21.30 3.98 0.74
C LEU A 200 -20.91 2.71 1.51
N GLY A 201 -19.70 2.65 2.06
CA GLY A 201 -19.19 1.58 2.91
C GLY A 201 -19.62 1.70 4.37
N GLY A 202 -20.21 2.81 4.81
CA GLY A 202 -20.79 2.98 6.14
C GLY A 202 -20.68 4.39 6.70
N SER A 203 -21.36 4.60 7.83
CA SER A 203 -21.24 5.84 8.62
C SER A 203 -19.86 5.95 9.25
N GLU A 204 -19.52 7.18 9.68
CA GLU A 204 -18.32 7.46 10.46
C GLU A 204 -18.25 6.58 11.71
N GLU A 205 -19.29 6.57 12.53
CA GLU A 205 -19.38 5.73 13.74
C GLU A 205 -19.11 4.25 13.44
N TYR A 206 -19.67 3.72 12.35
CA TYR A 206 -19.49 2.34 11.96
C TYR A 206 -18.04 2.04 11.55
N LYS A 207 -17.45 2.90 10.73
CA LYS A 207 -16.06 2.77 10.30
C LYS A 207 -15.07 2.94 11.47
N THR A 208 -15.33 3.87 12.39
CA THR A 208 -14.54 4.05 13.62
C THR A 208 -14.57 2.77 14.45
N HIS A 209 -15.74 2.18 14.66
CA HIS A 209 -15.86 0.90 15.36
C HIS A 209 -15.09 -0.22 14.66
N LEU A 210 -15.26 -0.38 13.35
CA LEU A 210 -14.55 -1.41 12.57
C LEU A 210 -13.04 -1.20 12.58
N THR A 211 -12.58 0.05 12.61
CA THR A 211 -11.16 0.40 12.70
C THR A 211 -10.56 -0.11 14.00
N ALA A 212 -11.19 0.20 15.14
CA ALA A 212 -10.76 -0.31 16.44
C ALA A 212 -10.71 -1.84 16.48
N VAL A 213 -11.74 -2.52 15.95
CA VAL A 213 -11.77 -3.99 15.88
C VAL A 213 -10.64 -4.53 14.99
N THR A 214 -10.38 -3.90 13.85
CA THR A 214 -9.38 -4.36 12.88
C THR A 214 -7.96 -4.14 13.38
N ILE A 215 -7.69 -3.02 14.05
CA ILE A 215 -6.42 -2.76 14.75
C ILE A 215 -6.18 -3.86 15.80
N GLY A 216 -7.16 -4.13 16.68
CA GLY A 216 -7.03 -5.16 17.71
C GLY A 216 -6.76 -6.57 17.13
N ARG A 217 -7.37 -6.90 15.98
CA ARG A 217 -7.10 -8.15 15.27
C ARG A 217 -5.68 -8.22 14.69
N CYS A 218 -5.14 -7.10 14.19
CA CYS A 218 -3.76 -7.02 13.73
C CYS A 218 -2.79 -7.21 14.88
N VAL A 219 -2.98 -6.51 16.00
CA VAL A 219 -2.14 -6.64 17.20
C VAL A 219 -2.14 -8.07 17.72
N ALA A 220 -3.31 -8.70 17.84
CA ALA A 220 -3.41 -10.08 18.29
C ALA A 220 -2.79 -11.09 17.31
N ALA A 221 -2.80 -10.81 15.99
CA ALA A 221 -2.13 -11.65 15.01
C ALA A 221 -0.61 -11.49 15.06
N ALA A 222 -0.11 -10.27 15.21
CA ALA A 222 1.31 -9.98 15.32
C ALA A 222 1.91 -10.62 16.59
N GLY A 223 1.24 -10.51 17.74
CA GLY A 223 1.70 -11.13 18.99
C GLY A 223 1.62 -12.66 19.06
N ARG A 224 1.05 -13.33 18.04
CA ARG A 224 1.03 -14.80 17.91
C ARG A 224 2.14 -15.34 17.01
N GLN A 225 2.87 -14.48 16.30
CA GLN A 225 3.92 -14.87 15.37
C GLN A 225 5.33 -14.85 15.98
N ASP A 226 5.46 -14.59 17.29
CA ASP A 226 6.69 -14.86 18.05
C ASP A 226 6.90 -16.40 18.14
N PRO A 227 7.99 -16.96 17.58
CA PRO A 227 8.35 -18.37 17.74
C PRO A 227 8.82 -18.72 19.17
#